data_AF-F2E3D4-F1
#
_entry.id   AF-F2E3D4-F1
#
_cell.length_a   1.000
_cell.length_b   1.000
_cell.length_c   1.000
_cell.angle_alpha   90.00
_cell.angle_beta   90.00
_cell.angle_gamma   90.00
#
_symmetry.space_group_name_H-M   'P 1'
#
loop_
_entity.id
_entity.type
_entity.pdbx_description
1 polymer ?
#
loop_
_entity_poly.entity_id
_entity_poly.type
_entity_poly.pdbx_seq_one_letter_code
_entity_poly.pdbx_strand_id
1 'polypeptide(L)'
;MSSPSPYARLQSVARQISPLTTLREAVSSSHVSATPRSEVAPTVRSIHEDDDSSPDPIDGMELRVKNPLLKKKYCAIAPSAHVVFIGFGSVGQGTLPLLFRHFQVHPSQVFIVTKDKRGADVAKRFGVQMRIAGLTAENYEGILTPLLTPDSFVVNVSVEVSTVALMQLCIRLNCFYLDTCTEPWGGTYDNPKLSASERSNYALRLEALSLAPLLEGKRPSIMTHGANPGLVSHLTKQALLNVAKDTGFPLVRVPQSKQEWACLARDLGIKVIHIAERDTQVAFAHAAKKPHEFVNTWSCDGFISEGCYQVSELGWGTHEKHFPTDGMRHQLPLAKGQDPPAICLSTQGGITKCRSWTPHYGPYVGFIVTHAESISIADFLTVKVGDTTVYRPTVNYAYHPCDYAVMSVHEMQGRGWIEQKEKRVLGPQDIRTGIDELGVLLMGHKRGAYWYGSQLSIEEAKRLAPYQNATGLQVTAPIIAAMIWAYENPSAGLVEPDDMDFSRILSICSPYLGKVTGCYTDWTPLKTRGKLCTDPADFEDPWQFQNFRI
;
A
#
# COMPACT_ATOMS: atom_id res chain seq x y z
N MET A 1 5.84 3.30 29.73
CA MET A 1 6.34 4.69 29.55
C MET A 1 5.66 5.25 28.32
N SER A 2 5.15 6.48 28.37
CA SER A 2 4.34 7.05 27.29
C SER A 2 5.17 7.33 26.04
N SER A 3 4.80 6.75 24.91
CA SER A 3 5.32 7.12 23.59
C SER A 3 5.13 8.64 23.38
N PRO A 4 6.16 9.39 22.95
CA PRO A 4 6.02 10.82 22.68
C PRO A 4 4.97 11.06 21.59
N SER A 5 4.25 12.19 21.67
CA SER A 5 3.26 12.56 20.65
C SER A 5 3.91 12.69 19.26
N PRO A 6 3.17 12.50 18.16
CA PRO A 6 3.70 12.71 16.80
C PRO A 6 4.40 14.07 16.64
N TYR A 7 3.91 15.11 17.32
CA TYR A 7 4.54 16.43 17.38
C TYR A 7 5.95 16.39 18.00
N ALA A 8 6.12 15.71 19.14
CA ALA A 8 7.42 15.55 19.77
C ALA A 8 8.36 14.64 18.94
N ARG A 9 7.82 13.67 18.19
CA ARG A 9 8.60 12.82 17.27
C ARG A 9 9.09 13.59 16.06
N LEU A 10 8.24 14.39 15.39
CA LEU A 10 8.65 15.29 14.30
C LEU A 10 9.75 16.27 14.75
N GLN A 11 9.63 16.83 15.96
CA GLN A 11 10.69 17.66 16.53
C GLN A 11 11.96 16.87 16.87
N SER A 12 11.87 15.60 17.28
CA SER A 12 13.05 14.76 17.53
C SER A 12 13.78 14.37 16.23
N VAL A 13 13.06 14.12 15.14
CA VAL A 13 13.66 13.89 13.81
C VAL A 13 14.39 15.17 13.37
N ALA A 14 13.76 16.34 13.52
CA ALA A 14 14.42 17.63 13.25
C ALA A 14 15.69 17.85 14.10
N ARG A 15 15.70 17.39 15.37
CA ARG A 15 16.89 17.45 16.24
C ARG A 15 17.99 16.46 15.85
N GLN A 16 17.66 15.31 15.25
CA GLN A 16 18.64 14.37 14.68
C GLN A 16 19.26 14.90 13.37
N ILE A 17 18.55 15.77 12.63
CA ILE A 17 19.07 16.44 11.44
C ILE A 17 20.06 17.58 11.81
N SER A 18 19.84 18.24 12.96
CA SER A 18 20.62 19.42 13.38
C SER A 18 22.16 19.25 13.49
N PRO A 19 22.74 18.11 13.92
CA PRO A 19 24.20 17.95 13.97
C PRO A 19 24.85 17.73 12.60
N LEU A 20 24.07 17.49 11.53
CA LEU A 20 24.60 17.28 10.18
C LEU A 20 24.72 18.60 9.37
N THR A 21 24.09 19.67 9.83
CA THR A 21 24.10 20.99 9.17
C THR A 21 25.28 21.89 9.55
N THR A 22 26.06 21.56 10.59
CA THR A 22 27.19 22.39 11.07
C THR A 22 28.55 22.07 10.44
N LEU A 23 28.60 21.21 9.41
CA LEU A 23 29.84 20.88 8.68
C LEU A 23 29.94 21.51 7.28
N ARG A 24 29.06 22.46 6.92
CA ARG A 24 29.05 23.12 5.61
C ARG A 24 29.65 24.53 5.54
N GLU A 25 30.19 25.08 6.63
CA GLU A 25 30.74 26.47 6.63
C GLU A 25 32.25 26.61 6.91
N ALA A 26 33.03 25.53 6.85
CA ALA A 26 34.47 25.62 7.16
C ALA A 26 35.39 24.90 6.17
N VAL A 27 35.22 25.09 4.85
CA VAL A 27 36.33 24.93 3.88
C VAL A 27 36.12 25.88 2.70
N SER A 28 36.70 27.07 2.79
CA SER A 28 36.95 27.93 1.64
C SER A 28 38.40 28.40 1.73
N SER A 29 39.09 28.40 0.58
CA SER A 29 40.50 28.74 0.35
C SER A 29 41.54 27.61 0.55
N SER A 30 41.81 26.86 -0.51
CA SER A 30 43.18 26.68 -1.03
C SER A 30 43.15 25.91 -2.36
N HIS A 31 43.76 26.50 -3.38
CA HIS A 31 44.03 25.89 -4.67
C HIS A 31 45.18 24.88 -4.57
N VAL A 32 44.95 23.62 -4.95
CA VAL A 32 45.98 22.73 -5.52
C VAL A 32 45.33 21.75 -6.51
N SER A 33 45.93 21.62 -7.69
CA SER A 33 45.55 20.73 -8.80
C SER A 33 45.59 19.24 -8.43
N ALA A 34 44.63 18.46 -8.93
CA ALA A 34 44.76 17.00 -9.01
C ALA A 34 44.06 16.43 -10.26
N THR A 35 44.75 15.47 -10.86
CA THR A 35 44.46 14.61 -12.01
C THR A 35 43.16 13.79 -11.87
N PRO A 36 42.60 13.26 -12.98
CA PRO A 36 41.30 12.61 -12.98
C PRO A 36 41.35 11.26 -12.27
N ARG A 37 40.48 11.08 -11.27
CA ARG A 37 40.18 9.78 -10.65
C ARG A 37 38.98 9.15 -11.36
N SER A 38 39.16 7.88 -11.71
CA SER A 38 38.21 6.99 -12.36
C SER A 38 36.92 6.82 -11.54
N GLU A 39 35.78 7.06 -12.19
CA GLU A 39 34.47 6.60 -11.73
C GLU A 39 34.41 5.07 -11.84
N VAL A 40 34.25 4.39 -10.71
CA VAL A 40 33.82 2.98 -10.70
C VAL A 40 32.32 3.00 -10.48
N ALA A 41 31.57 2.89 -11.57
CA ALA A 41 30.13 2.63 -11.54
C ALA A 41 29.88 1.24 -10.91
N PRO A 42 28.88 1.07 -10.03
CA PRO A 42 28.43 -0.27 -9.65
C PRO A 42 27.72 -0.90 -10.86
N THR A 43 28.35 -1.93 -11.44
CA THR A 43 27.78 -2.75 -12.51
C THR A 43 26.53 -3.48 -12.04
N VAL A 44 25.36 -3.04 -12.51
CA VAL A 44 24.15 -3.86 -12.57
C VAL A 44 24.36 -4.88 -13.70
N ARG A 45 24.53 -6.16 -13.37
CA ARG A 45 24.53 -7.22 -14.38
C ARG A 45 23.08 -7.66 -14.62
N SER A 46 22.52 -7.30 -15.77
CA SER A 46 21.39 -8.03 -16.33
C SER A 46 21.86 -9.44 -16.68
N ILE A 47 21.19 -10.46 -16.15
CA ILE A 47 21.63 -11.84 -16.28
C ILE A 47 21.26 -12.35 -17.69
N HIS A 48 22.27 -12.71 -18.47
CA HIS A 48 22.16 -13.72 -19.52
C HIS A 48 22.29 -15.10 -18.86
N GLU A 49 21.55 -16.08 -19.39
CA GLU A 49 21.37 -17.44 -18.87
C GLU A 49 22.72 -18.11 -18.49
N ASP A 50 23.06 -18.12 -17.21
CA ASP A 50 24.11 -18.97 -16.63
C ASP A 50 23.46 -19.89 -15.59
N ASP A 51 23.76 -21.18 -15.73
CA ASP A 51 23.14 -22.33 -15.07
C ASP A 51 23.88 -22.65 -13.77
N ASP A 52 23.39 -22.15 -12.63
CA ASP A 52 23.89 -22.50 -11.28
C ASP A 52 22.99 -23.57 -10.65
N SER A 53 23.53 -24.78 -10.50
CA SER A 53 22.82 -26.04 -10.24
C SER A 53 22.46 -26.28 -8.76
N SER A 54 21.94 -25.26 -8.06
CA SER A 54 21.30 -25.47 -6.77
C SER A 54 19.79 -25.75 -6.99
N PRO A 55 19.20 -26.78 -6.36
CA PRO A 55 17.80 -27.11 -6.58
C PRO A 55 16.91 -25.94 -6.11
N ASP A 56 16.10 -25.39 -7.03
CA ASP A 56 15.15 -24.32 -6.70
C ASP A 56 14.18 -24.85 -5.62
N PRO A 57 14.00 -24.17 -4.47
CA PRO A 57 13.07 -24.61 -3.43
C PRO A 57 11.62 -24.82 -3.92
N ILE A 58 11.29 -24.29 -5.11
CA ILE A 58 9.98 -24.39 -5.77
C ILE A 58 9.90 -25.61 -6.70
N ASP A 59 11.00 -26.31 -7.02
CA ASP A 59 11.06 -27.36 -8.06
C ASP A 59 10.16 -28.58 -7.74
N GLY A 60 9.78 -28.77 -6.46
CA GLY A 60 8.78 -29.76 -6.02
C GLY A 60 7.35 -29.22 -5.82
N MET A 61 7.12 -27.95 -6.12
CA MET A 61 5.85 -27.24 -6.03
C MET A 61 5.39 -26.70 -7.39
N GLU A 62 5.98 -27.14 -8.51
CA GLU A 62 5.67 -26.64 -9.85
C GLU A 62 4.16 -26.70 -10.13
N LEU A 63 3.50 -25.57 -9.90
CA LEU A 63 2.19 -25.29 -10.44
C LEU A 63 2.40 -25.25 -11.95
N ARG A 64 1.72 -26.16 -12.68
CA ARG A 64 1.84 -26.29 -14.14
C ARG A 64 1.32 -25.03 -14.84
N VAL A 65 2.11 -23.97 -14.87
CA VAL A 65 1.77 -22.71 -15.54
C VAL A 65 2.73 -22.45 -16.69
N LYS A 66 2.18 -22.26 -17.89
CA LYS A 66 2.94 -22.11 -19.14
C LYS A 66 3.41 -20.68 -19.42
N ASN A 67 3.19 -19.73 -18.52
CA ASN A 67 3.57 -18.33 -18.73
C ASN A 67 5.06 -18.13 -18.40
N PRO A 68 5.93 -17.79 -19.38
CA PRO A 68 7.37 -17.64 -19.15
C PRO A 68 7.72 -16.51 -18.17
N LEU A 69 6.89 -15.47 -18.06
CA LEU A 69 7.12 -14.39 -17.08
C LEU A 69 7.05 -14.89 -15.64
N LEU A 70 6.30 -15.97 -15.39
CA LEU A 70 6.21 -16.59 -14.07
C LEU A 70 7.47 -17.41 -13.72
N LYS A 71 8.33 -17.72 -14.68
CA LYS A 71 9.61 -18.42 -14.44
C LYS A 71 10.82 -17.50 -14.52
N LYS A 72 10.63 -16.22 -14.85
CA LYS A 72 11.71 -15.26 -15.02
C LYS A 72 12.33 -14.89 -13.67
N LYS A 73 13.65 -15.08 -13.55
CA LYS A 73 14.49 -14.45 -12.53
C LYS A 73 14.84 -13.03 -13.00
N TYR A 74 14.55 -12.03 -12.19
CA TYR A 74 14.78 -10.63 -12.54
C TYR A 74 16.09 -10.10 -11.98
N CYS A 75 16.42 -10.48 -10.75
CA CYS A 75 17.59 -9.98 -10.02
C CYS A 75 18.25 -11.11 -9.23
N ALA A 76 19.54 -10.98 -8.94
CA ALA A 76 20.25 -11.82 -7.98
C ALA A 76 20.51 -11.05 -6.69
N ILE A 77 20.29 -11.70 -5.55
CA ILE A 77 20.66 -11.16 -4.25
C ILE A 77 22.17 -11.37 -4.07
N ALA A 78 22.90 -10.29 -3.79
CA ALA A 78 24.35 -10.37 -3.59
C ALA A 78 24.70 -11.41 -2.50
N PRO A 79 25.78 -12.20 -2.64
CA PRO A 79 26.08 -13.30 -1.71
C PRO A 79 26.20 -12.89 -0.23
N SER A 80 26.62 -11.65 0.03
CA SER A 80 26.73 -11.08 1.37
C SER A 80 25.45 -10.42 1.89
N ALA A 81 24.45 -10.21 1.03
CA ALA A 81 23.20 -9.54 1.36
C ALA A 81 22.13 -10.54 1.80
N HIS A 82 21.26 -10.09 2.70
CA HIS A 82 20.16 -10.89 3.23
C HIS A 82 18.80 -10.28 2.88
N VAL A 83 17.78 -11.12 2.76
CA VAL A 83 16.37 -10.70 2.74
C VAL A 83 15.75 -11.00 4.10
N VAL A 84 15.34 -9.97 4.82
CA VAL A 84 14.79 -10.09 6.17
C VAL A 84 13.30 -9.74 6.15
N PHE A 85 12.46 -10.75 6.34
CA PHE A 85 11.03 -10.56 6.55
C PHE A 85 10.75 -10.19 8.00
N ILE A 86 10.02 -9.11 8.20
CA ILE A 86 9.45 -8.74 9.50
C ILE A 86 7.94 -8.98 9.40
N GLY A 87 7.45 -9.94 10.16
CA GLY A 87 6.09 -10.48 10.00
C GLY A 87 6.04 -11.68 9.05
N PHE A 88 5.26 -12.70 9.42
CA PHE A 88 5.09 -13.91 8.62
C PHE A 88 3.64 -14.43 8.63
N GLY A 89 2.69 -13.48 8.61
CA GLY A 89 1.27 -13.75 8.40
C GLY A 89 0.95 -14.12 6.96
N SER A 90 -0.28 -13.84 6.50
CA SER A 90 -0.73 -14.16 5.14
C SER A 90 0.18 -13.57 4.05
N VAL A 91 0.56 -12.30 4.18
CA VAL A 91 1.40 -11.61 3.19
C VAL A 91 2.82 -12.16 3.16
N GLY A 92 3.46 -12.36 4.32
CA GLY A 92 4.81 -12.92 4.39
C GLY A 92 4.89 -14.33 3.81
N GLN A 93 3.93 -15.20 4.17
CA GLN A 93 3.85 -16.56 3.64
C GLN A 93 3.57 -16.60 2.13
N GLY A 94 2.77 -15.67 1.60
CA GLY A 94 2.51 -15.56 0.16
C GLY A 94 3.65 -14.92 -0.62
N THR A 95 4.45 -14.05 -0.01
CA THR A 95 5.59 -13.37 -0.67
C THR A 95 6.78 -14.30 -0.81
N LEU A 96 7.07 -15.13 0.19
CA LEU A 96 8.23 -16.04 0.19
C LEU A 96 8.35 -16.92 -1.07
N PRO A 97 7.29 -17.63 -1.54
CA PRO A 97 7.39 -18.41 -2.78
C PRO A 97 7.64 -17.53 -4.00
N LEU A 98 7.11 -16.30 -4.04
CA LEU A 98 7.35 -15.41 -5.17
C LEU A 98 8.77 -14.81 -5.15
N LEU A 99 9.35 -14.61 -3.97
CA LEU A 99 10.75 -14.21 -3.81
C LEU A 99 11.67 -15.26 -4.45
N PHE A 100 11.57 -16.53 -4.02
CA PHE A 100 12.38 -17.61 -4.58
C PHE A 100 12.12 -17.79 -6.08
N ARG A 101 10.90 -17.52 -6.55
CA ARG A 101 10.57 -17.64 -7.99
C ARG A 101 11.27 -16.58 -8.84
N HIS A 102 11.36 -15.35 -8.36
CA HIS A 102 11.77 -14.20 -9.17
C HIS A 102 13.16 -13.65 -8.86
N PHE A 103 13.78 -14.11 -7.78
CA PHE A 103 15.14 -13.76 -7.41
C PHE A 103 16.04 -14.99 -7.41
N GLN A 104 17.29 -14.81 -7.82
CA GLN A 104 18.35 -15.76 -7.46
C GLN A 104 18.74 -15.48 -6.02
N VAL A 105 18.28 -16.32 -5.09
CA VAL A 105 18.49 -16.18 -3.65
C VAL A 105 18.58 -17.57 -3.02
N HIS A 106 19.57 -17.77 -2.17
CA HIS A 106 19.71 -19.01 -1.42
C HIS A 106 18.92 -18.95 -0.10
N PRO A 107 18.31 -20.06 0.38
CA PRO A 107 17.55 -20.05 1.64
C PRO A 107 18.32 -19.53 2.86
N SER A 108 19.64 -19.69 2.89
CA SER A 108 20.49 -19.16 3.97
C SER A 108 20.64 -17.64 3.98
N GLN A 109 20.24 -16.96 2.89
CA GLN A 109 20.21 -15.50 2.82
C GLN A 109 18.87 -14.93 3.28
N VAL A 110 17.88 -15.77 3.56
CA VAL A 110 16.54 -15.34 3.94
C VAL A 110 16.32 -15.59 5.44
N PHE A 111 15.83 -14.56 6.14
CA PHE A 111 15.52 -14.63 7.56
C PHE A 111 14.11 -14.10 7.81
N ILE A 112 13.40 -14.74 8.73
CA ILE A 112 12.06 -14.34 9.15
C ILE A 112 12.09 -13.97 10.63
N VAL A 113 11.60 -12.80 10.98
CA VAL A 113 11.38 -12.36 12.37
C VAL A 113 9.90 -12.08 12.58
N THR A 114 9.28 -12.76 13.53
CA THR A 114 7.83 -12.60 13.77
C THR A 114 7.42 -12.85 15.22
N LYS A 115 6.25 -12.33 15.62
CA LYS A 115 5.75 -12.39 17.00
C LYS A 115 5.24 -13.78 17.42
N ASP A 116 4.88 -14.64 16.49
CA ASP A 116 4.28 -15.95 16.77
C ASP A 116 4.68 -17.02 15.74
N LYS A 117 4.22 -18.26 15.95
CA LYS A 117 4.65 -19.43 15.17
C LYS A 117 3.89 -19.63 13.86
N ARG A 118 2.98 -18.74 13.46
CA ARG A 118 2.24 -18.88 12.19
C ARG A 118 3.21 -18.91 11.01
N GLY A 119 2.99 -19.84 10.09
CA GLY A 119 3.85 -20.05 8.91
C GLY A 119 5.16 -20.79 9.18
N ALA A 120 5.40 -21.33 10.38
CA ALA A 120 6.63 -22.09 10.67
C ALA A 120 6.80 -23.32 9.78
N ASP A 121 5.70 -23.96 9.37
CA ASP A 121 5.67 -25.04 8.39
C ASP A 121 6.09 -24.57 6.99
N VAL A 122 5.63 -23.39 6.56
CA VAL A 122 6.06 -22.75 5.30
C VAL A 122 7.55 -22.42 5.37
N ALA A 123 8.03 -21.76 6.42
CA ALA A 123 9.44 -21.43 6.58
C ALA A 123 10.34 -22.68 6.53
N LYS A 124 9.93 -23.76 7.24
CA LYS A 124 10.64 -25.06 7.22
C LYS A 124 10.66 -25.67 5.82
N ARG A 125 9.54 -25.60 5.08
CA ARG A 125 9.41 -26.15 3.73
C ARG A 125 10.38 -25.49 2.74
N PHE A 126 10.66 -24.19 2.92
CA PHE A 126 11.64 -23.44 2.11
C PHE A 126 13.06 -23.47 2.69
N GLY A 127 13.31 -24.12 3.83
CA GLY A 127 14.62 -24.16 4.48
C GLY A 127 15.08 -22.80 5.02
N VAL A 128 14.15 -21.90 5.32
CA VAL A 128 14.41 -20.52 5.76
C VAL A 128 14.42 -20.43 7.28
N GLN A 129 15.34 -19.65 7.85
CA GLN A 129 15.43 -19.48 9.29
C GLN A 129 14.32 -18.56 9.80
N MET A 130 13.61 -19.01 10.84
CA MET A 130 12.53 -18.26 11.48
C MET A 130 12.85 -18.03 12.96
N ARG A 131 12.88 -16.76 13.37
CA ARG A 131 13.05 -16.31 14.74
C ARG A 131 11.72 -15.81 15.29
N ILE A 132 11.25 -16.46 16.34
CA ILE A 132 10.06 -16.01 17.07
C ILE A 132 10.48 -14.94 18.08
N ALA A 133 10.29 -13.68 17.72
CA ALA A 133 10.55 -12.52 18.55
C ALA A 133 9.64 -11.36 18.12
N GLY A 134 8.73 -10.95 18.99
CA GLY A 134 7.94 -9.73 18.80
C GLY A 134 8.84 -8.51 18.91
N LEU A 135 8.86 -7.68 17.86
CA LEU A 135 9.67 -6.47 17.85
C LEU A 135 9.00 -5.37 18.66
N THR A 136 9.80 -4.66 19.45
CA THR A 136 9.40 -3.48 20.22
C THR A 136 10.43 -2.37 20.03
N ALA A 137 10.08 -1.16 20.45
CA ALA A 137 10.98 -0.01 20.40
C ALA A 137 12.32 -0.27 21.12
N GLU A 138 12.33 -1.13 22.14
CA GLU A 138 13.51 -1.43 22.96
C GLU A 138 14.40 -2.52 22.38
N ASN A 139 13.84 -3.45 21.59
CA ASN A 139 14.57 -4.66 21.20
C ASN A 139 14.90 -4.75 19.71
N TYR A 140 14.25 -3.95 18.84
CA TYR A 140 14.29 -4.18 17.40
C TYR A 140 15.70 -4.06 16.82
N GLU A 141 16.50 -3.08 17.25
CA GLU A 141 17.87 -2.92 16.77
C GLU A 141 18.76 -4.12 17.13
N GLY A 142 18.68 -4.60 18.37
CA GLY A 142 19.48 -5.74 18.84
C GLY A 142 19.11 -7.05 18.17
N ILE A 143 17.86 -7.19 17.71
CA ILE A 143 17.38 -8.37 16.99
C ILE A 143 17.75 -8.29 15.50
N LEU A 144 17.55 -7.13 14.87
CA LEU A 144 17.66 -6.98 13.41
C LEU A 144 19.07 -6.69 12.94
N THR A 145 19.85 -5.86 13.66
CA THR A 145 21.21 -5.47 13.23
C THR A 145 22.11 -6.68 12.91
N PRO A 146 22.13 -7.77 13.70
CA PRO A 146 22.95 -8.95 13.38
C PRO A 146 22.54 -9.68 12.09
N LEU A 147 21.31 -9.45 11.60
CA LEU A 147 20.79 -10.07 10.38
C LEU A 147 20.99 -9.19 9.14
N LEU A 148 21.42 -7.95 9.31
CA LEU A 148 21.47 -6.96 8.25
C LEU A 148 22.92 -6.62 7.88
N THR A 149 23.23 -6.72 6.60
CA THR A 149 24.47 -6.29 5.98
C THR A 149 24.15 -5.17 4.98
N PRO A 150 25.14 -4.41 4.50
CA PRO A 150 24.92 -3.48 3.40
C PRO A 150 24.25 -4.20 2.22
N ASP A 151 23.25 -3.56 1.64
CA ASP A 151 22.43 -4.06 0.54
C ASP A 151 21.48 -5.22 0.89
N SER A 152 21.35 -5.56 2.18
CA SER A 152 20.21 -6.36 2.66
C SER A 152 18.88 -5.67 2.32
N PHE A 153 17.84 -6.47 2.16
CA PHE A 153 16.49 -6.02 1.88
C PHE A 153 15.57 -6.34 3.06
N VAL A 154 15.01 -5.31 3.70
CA VAL A 154 13.98 -5.48 4.73
C VAL A 154 12.61 -5.46 4.08
N VAL A 155 11.87 -6.56 4.22
CA VAL A 155 10.48 -6.69 3.76
C VAL A 155 9.59 -6.67 5.02
N ASN A 156 9.03 -5.51 5.32
CA ASN A 156 8.15 -5.31 6.48
C ASN A 156 6.69 -5.56 6.10
N VAL A 157 6.18 -6.71 6.51
CA VAL A 157 4.79 -7.16 6.32
C VAL A 157 4.18 -7.55 7.67
N SER A 158 4.51 -6.75 8.69
CA SER A 158 4.08 -6.92 10.07
C SER A 158 2.99 -5.91 10.46
N VAL A 159 2.50 -6.05 11.68
CA VAL A 159 1.63 -5.09 12.36
C VAL A 159 2.33 -4.67 13.65
N GLU A 160 2.04 -3.47 14.16
CA GLU A 160 2.53 -2.96 15.45
C GLU A 160 4.05 -2.71 15.50
N VAL A 161 4.72 -2.63 14.34
CA VAL A 161 6.16 -2.36 14.21
C VAL A 161 6.38 -1.06 13.47
N SER A 162 7.12 -0.12 14.07
CA SER A 162 7.24 1.24 13.50
C SER A 162 7.99 1.26 12.17
N THR A 163 7.30 1.69 11.11
CA THR A 163 7.89 1.95 9.79
C THR A 163 9.06 2.93 9.87
N VAL A 164 8.86 4.07 10.55
CA VAL A 164 9.88 5.12 10.71
C VAL A 164 11.15 4.59 11.38
N ALA A 165 11.01 3.80 12.45
CA ALA A 165 12.16 3.21 13.15
C ALA A 165 12.92 2.21 12.26
N LEU A 166 12.20 1.38 11.50
CA LEU A 166 12.82 0.42 10.58
C LEU A 166 13.52 1.13 9.41
N MET A 167 12.92 2.17 8.84
CA MET A 167 13.55 2.99 7.80
C MET A 167 14.83 3.63 8.33
N GLN A 168 14.81 4.23 9.53
CA GLN A 168 16.01 4.80 10.16
C GLN A 168 17.12 3.77 10.37
N LEU A 169 16.79 2.53 10.77
CA LEU A 169 17.75 1.44 10.87
C LEU A 169 18.32 1.08 9.48
N CYS A 170 17.47 0.96 8.46
CA CYS A 170 17.90 0.64 7.09
C CYS A 170 18.79 1.72 6.49
N ILE A 171 18.48 3.00 6.72
CA ILE A 171 19.32 4.14 6.30
C ILE A 171 20.73 4.02 6.89
N ARG A 172 20.84 3.75 8.20
CA ARG A 172 22.13 3.63 8.88
C ARG A 172 22.96 2.45 8.38
N LEU A 173 22.32 1.34 8.03
CA LEU A 173 22.97 0.11 7.59
C LEU A 173 23.10 -0.02 6.07
N ASN A 174 22.65 0.98 5.31
CA ASN A 174 22.61 0.96 3.85
C ASN A 174 21.82 -0.22 3.28
N CYS A 175 20.65 -0.49 3.85
CA CYS A 175 19.72 -1.52 3.43
C CYS A 175 18.58 -0.93 2.58
N PHE A 176 18.00 -1.76 1.71
CA PHE A 176 16.69 -1.49 1.11
C PHE A 176 15.59 -1.72 2.14
N TYR A 177 14.49 -0.97 2.02
CA TYR A 177 13.30 -1.13 2.85
C TYR A 177 12.05 -1.14 1.98
N LEU A 178 11.11 -2.02 2.31
CA LEU A 178 9.76 -2.02 1.79
C LEU A 178 8.74 -2.33 2.89
N ASP A 179 7.62 -1.61 2.91
CA ASP A 179 6.42 -2.02 3.64
C ASP A 179 5.14 -1.95 2.78
N THR A 180 4.05 -2.52 3.29
CA THR A 180 2.71 -2.44 2.67
C THR A 180 1.75 -1.50 3.39
N CYS A 181 2.12 -1.02 4.57
CA CYS A 181 1.39 -0.06 5.38
C CYS A 181 2.37 0.69 6.28
N THR A 182 2.09 1.98 6.54
CA THR A 182 2.88 2.76 7.49
C THR A 182 2.41 2.47 8.90
N GLU A 183 3.14 1.66 9.63
CA GLU A 183 2.75 1.21 10.97
C GLU A 183 3.45 2.03 12.07
N PRO A 184 2.75 2.33 13.19
CA PRO A 184 3.38 2.74 14.44
C PRO A 184 3.79 1.54 15.29
N TRP A 185 4.49 1.80 16.39
CA TRP A 185 4.65 0.78 17.44
C TRP A 185 3.30 0.45 18.09
N GLY A 186 3.14 -0.81 18.53
CA GLY A 186 1.96 -1.29 19.25
C GLY A 186 1.52 -0.38 20.42
N GLY A 187 0.21 -0.30 20.62
CA GLY A 187 -0.40 0.60 21.61
C GLY A 187 -0.60 2.04 21.14
N THR A 188 -0.45 2.32 19.83
CA THR A 188 -0.71 3.66 19.26
C THR A 188 -2.16 3.80 18.76
N TYR A 189 -2.69 2.81 18.04
CA TYR A 189 -4.02 2.89 17.44
C TYR A 189 -5.16 2.93 18.46
N ASP A 190 -5.01 2.28 19.60
CA ASP A 190 -5.99 2.19 20.69
C ASP A 190 -5.71 3.20 21.82
N ASN A 191 -4.72 4.08 21.66
CA ASN A 191 -4.32 5.02 22.70
C ASN A 191 -5.36 6.13 22.90
N PRO A 192 -6.07 6.19 24.03
CA PRO A 192 -7.11 7.18 24.27
C PRO A 192 -6.55 8.60 24.50
N LYS A 193 -5.22 8.74 24.65
CA LYS A 193 -4.56 10.04 24.83
C LYS A 193 -4.21 10.72 23.51
N LEU A 194 -4.31 10.02 22.39
CA LEU A 194 -4.07 10.57 21.06
C LEU A 194 -5.37 11.02 20.41
N SER A 195 -5.36 12.18 19.78
CA SER A 195 -6.47 12.64 18.96
C SER A 195 -6.68 11.74 17.74
N ALA A 196 -7.86 11.82 17.13
CA ALA A 196 -8.13 11.12 15.86
C ALA A 196 -7.12 11.48 14.76
N SER A 197 -6.75 12.77 14.65
CA SER A 197 -5.76 13.22 13.67
C SER A 197 -4.36 12.67 13.98
N GLU A 198 -3.96 12.50 15.24
CA GLU A 198 -2.65 11.91 15.59
C GLU A 198 -2.56 10.42 15.33
N ARG A 199 -3.71 9.73 15.29
CA ARG A 199 -3.82 8.30 14.93
C ARG A 199 -4.09 8.08 13.44
N SER A 200 -4.23 9.15 12.64
CA SER A 200 -4.61 9.07 11.23
C SER A 200 -3.48 8.56 10.33
N ASN A 201 -3.83 8.00 9.17
CA ASN A 201 -2.83 7.64 8.17
C ASN A 201 -2.11 8.87 7.63
N TYR A 202 -2.75 10.04 7.60
CA TYR A 202 -2.08 11.29 7.27
C TYR A 202 -0.94 11.62 8.24
N ALA A 203 -1.16 11.49 9.55
CA ALA A 203 -0.10 11.74 10.53
C ALA A 203 1.05 10.74 10.43
N LEU A 204 0.74 9.45 10.21
CA LEU A 204 1.75 8.40 10.01
C LEU A 204 2.57 8.66 8.74
N ARG A 205 1.91 9.02 7.62
CA ARG A 205 2.57 9.43 6.38
C ARG A 205 3.50 10.62 6.59
N LEU A 206 3.03 11.67 7.28
CA LEU A 206 3.86 12.84 7.59
C LEU A 206 5.13 12.48 8.38
N GLU A 207 4.99 11.60 9.37
CA GLU A 207 6.13 11.17 10.20
C GLU A 207 7.19 10.48 9.33
N ALA A 208 6.79 9.61 8.41
CA ALA A 208 7.72 8.94 7.51
C ALA A 208 8.28 9.86 6.40
N LEU A 209 7.47 10.74 5.82
CA LEU A 209 7.93 11.75 4.87
C LEU A 209 8.97 12.70 5.47
N SER A 210 8.96 12.90 6.79
CA SER A 210 9.99 13.70 7.47
C SER A 210 11.41 13.13 7.34
N LEU A 211 11.54 11.85 6.95
CA LEU A 211 12.84 11.20 6.71
C LEU A 211 13.42 11.47 5.32
N ALA A 212 12.68 12.09 4.39
CA ALA A 212 13.16 12.34 3.02
C ALA A 212 14.57 12.96 2.94
N PRO A 213 14.92 13.99 3.73
CA PRO A 213 16.25 14.58 3.70
C PRO A 213 17.39 13.61 4.07
N LEU A 214 17.12 12.57 4.87
CA LEU A 214 18.10 11.56 5.26
C LEU A 214 18.30 10.47 4.20
N LEU A 215 17.36 10.38 3.25
CA LEU A 215 17.28 9.33 2.23
C LEU A 215 17.78 9.80 0.85
N GLU A 216 18.14 11.06 0.67
CA GLU A 216 18.61 11.58 -0.61
C GLU A 216 19.85 10.81 -1.11
N GLY A 217 19.76 10.20 -2.29
CA GLY A 217 20.80 9.37 -2.89
C GLY A 217 21.08 8.05 -2.18
N LYS A 218 20.27 7.65 -1.20
CA LYS A 218 20.38 6.39 -0.44
C LYS A 218 19.59 5.26 -1.08
N ARG A 219 19.80 4.04 -0.56
CA ARG A 219 18.98 2.86 -0.90
C ARG A 219 17.48 3.19 -0.74
N PRO A 220 16.63 2.74 -1.68
CA PRO A 220 15.20 2.94 -1.61
C PRO A 220 14.60 2.48 -0.28
N SER A 221 13.78 3.37 0.30
CA SER A 221 12.77 3.02 1.30
C SER A 221 11.42 3.21 0.66
N ILE A 222 10.83 2.12 0.21
CA ILE A 222 9.54 2.07 -0.47
C ILE A 222 8.47 1.91 0.60
N MET A 223 7.59 2.90 0.72
CA MET A 223 6.46 2.80 1.62
C MET A 223 5.23 2.28 0.88
N THR A 224 4.31 1.69 1.65
CA THR A 224 2.91 1.51 1.28
C THR A 224 2.73 0.81 -0.08
N HIS A 225 3.53 -0.21 -0.37
CA HIS A 225 3.55 -0.90 -1.67
C HIS A 225 3.08 -2.36 -1.57
N GLY A 226 1.77 -2.51 -1.39
CA GLY A 226 1.04 -3.76 -1.55
C GLY A 226 0.04 -3.66 -2.70
N ALA A 227 -1.21 -4.06 -2.47
CA ALA A 227 -2.28 -3.92 -3.46
C ALA A 227 -2.86 -2.48 -3.42
N ASN A 228 -3.41 -2.12 -2.28
CA ASN A 228 -3.96 -0.82 -1.93
C ASN A 228 -3.56 -0.62 -0.48
N PRO A 229 -2.63 0.31 -0.15
CA PRO A 229 -1.86 1.15 -1.07
C PRO A 229 -0.86 0.32 -1.90
N GLY A 230 -0.43 0.84 -3.06
CA GLY A 230 0.55 0.18 -3.93
C GLY A 230 0.08 0.04 -5.38
N LEU A 231 -0.33 -1.18 -5.78
CA LEU A 231 -0.87 -1.50 -7.10
C LEU A 231 -1.85 -0.45 -7.63
N VAL A 232 -2.76 0.05 -6.79
CA VAL A 232 -3.80 1.02 -7.18
C VAL A 232 -3.28 2.38 -7.65
N SER A 233 -2.11 2.84 -7.19
CA SER A 233 -1.46 4.03 -7.74
C SER A 233 -1.05 3.82 -9.20
N HIS A 234 -0.57 2.62 -9.51
CA HIS A 234 -0.19 2.24 -10.88
C HIS A 234 -1.42 2.05 -11.77
N LEU A 235 -2.48 1.44 -11.23
CA LEU A 235 -3.77 1.34 -11.92
C LEU A 235 -4.37 2.73 -12.20
N THR A 236 -4.22 3.69 -11.28
CA THR A 236 -4.67 5.08 -11.47
C THR A 236 -3.99 5.74 -12.66
N LYS A 237 -2.66 5.63 -12.76
CA LYS A 237 -1.91 6.16 -13.91
C LYS A 237 -2.37 5.52 -15.23
N GLN A 238 -2.51 4.19 -15.27
CA GLN A 238 -3.02 3.51 -16.46
C GLN A 238 -4.46 3.91 -16.81
N ALA A 239 -5.33 4.08 -15.80
CA ALA A 239 -6.72 4.48 -15.99
C ALA A 239 -6.83 5.89 -16.57
N LEU A 240 -6.00 6.84 -16.11
CA LEU A 240 -5.92 8.19 -16.68
C LEU A 240 -5.54 8.16 -18.16
N LEU A 241 -4.56 7.33 -18.55
CA LEU A 241 -4.17 7.17 -19.95
C LEU A 241 -5.30 6.56 -20.80
N ASN A 242 -6.02 5.57 -20.26
CA ASN A 242 -7.16 4.95 -20.93
C ASN A 242 -8.28 5.97 -21.16
N VAL A 243 -8.66 6.72 -20.13
CA VAL A 243 -9.68 7.79 -20.22
C VAL A 243 -9.24 8.87 -21.20
N ALA A 244 -7.98 9.29 -21.20
CA ALA A 244 -7.46 10.27 -22.15
C ALA A 244 -7.64 9.80 -23.61
N LYS A 245 -7.17 8.59 -23.91
CA LYS A 245 -7.31 7.98 -25.24
C LYS A 245 -8.78 7.90 -25.66
N ASP A 246 -9.62 7.37 -24.79
CA ASP A 246 -11.01 7.04 -25.10
C ASP A 246 -11.95 8.26 -25.11
N THR A 247 -11.52 9.41 -24.59
CA THR A 247 -12.23 10.69 -24.67
C THR A 247 -11.68 11.61 -25.77
N GLY A 248 -10.71 11.13 -26.55
CA GLY A 248 -10.04 11.90 -27.60
C GLY A 248 -9.19 13.05 -27.07
N PHE A 249 -8.71 12.96 -25.83
CA PHE A 249 -7.80 13.95 -25.26
C PHE A 249 -6.43 13.87 -25.99
N PRO A 250 -5.90 14.99 -26.52
CA PRO A 250 -4.68 15.00 -27.32
C PRO A 250 -3.44 14.83 -26.43
N LEU A 251 -3.12 13.60 -26.07
CA LEU A 251 -1.91 13.28 -25.31
C LEU A 251 -0.72 13.08 -26.25
N VAL A 252 0.27 13.97 -26.18
CA VAL A 252 1.49 13.90 -27.00
C VAL A 252 2.47 12.82 -26.50
N ARG A 253 2.61 12.70 -25.18
CA ARG A 253 3.45 11.68 -24.52
C ARG A 253 2.89 11.31 -23.15
N VAL A 254 3.33 10.18 -22.62
CA VAL A 254 3.02 9.77 -21.24
C VAL A 254 3.61 10.81 -20.26
N PRO A 255 2.82 11.29 -19.27
CA PRO A 255 3.33 12.21 -18.24
C PRO A 255 4.54 11.63 -17.49
N GLN A 256 5.55 12.47 -17.23
CA GLN A 256 6.83 12.09 -16.63
C GLN A 256 7.06 12.72 -15.24
N SER A 257 6.19 13.62 -14.81
CA SER A 257 6.29 14.27 -13.49
C SER A 257 4.95 14.29 -12.76
N LYS A 258 4.99 14.43 -11.43
CA LYS A 258 3.82 14.65 -10.59
C LYS A 258 2.92 15.76 -11.15
N GLN A 259 3.52 16.88 -11.57
CA GLN A 259 2.80 18.01 -12.15
C GLN A 259 2.09 17.67 -13.46
N GLU A 260 2.74 16.92 -14.35
CA GLU A 260 2.12 16.51 -15.62
C GLU A 260 0.96 15.52 -15.40
N TRP A 261 1.08 14.60 -14.44
CA TRP A 261 -0.01 13.69 -14.05
C TRP A 261 -1.19 14.44 -13.43
N ALA A 262 -0.92 15.38 -12.53
CA ALA A 262 -1.94 16.22 -11.90
C ALA A 262 -2.69 17.08 -12.94
N CYS A 263 -1.96 17.69 -13.88
CA CYS A 263 -2.56 18.41 -15.00
C CYS A 263 -3.42 17.50 -15.89
N LEU A 264 -2.96 16.29 -16.20
CA LEU A 264 -3.75 15.33 -16.97
C LEU A 264 -5.08 15.01 -16.26
N ALA A 265 -5.05 14.68 -14.96
CA ALA A 265 -6.26 14.39 -14.20
C ALA A 265 -7.23 15.57 -14.17
N ARG A 266 -6.73 16.80 -13.99
CA ARG A 266 -7.51 18.04 -14.08
C ARG A 266 -8.16 18.20 -15.44
N ASP A 267 -7.38 18.08 -16.51
CA ASP A 267 -7.81 18.38 -17.88
C ASP A 267 -8.79 17.34 -18.42
N LEU A 268 -8.74 16.11 -17.90
CA LEU A 268 -9.75 15.08 -18.13
C LEU A 268 -11.05 15.31 -17.33
N GLY A 269 -11.03 16.22 -16.35
CA GLY A 269 -12.17 16.51 -15.48
C GLY A 269 -12.41 15.44 -14.42
N ILE A 270 -11.37 14.75 -13.95
CA ILE A 270 -11.50 13.74 -12.89
C ILE A 270 -11.83 14.45 -11.57
N LYS A 271 -13.00 14.17 -11.02
CA LYS A 271 -13.48 14.73 -9.75
C LYS A 271 -13.24 13.78 -8.58
N VAL A 272 -13.56 12.51 -8.77
CA VAL A 272 -13.53 11.49 -7.71
C VAL A 272 -12.81 10.25 -8.20
N ILE A 273 -11.98 9.66 -7.33
CA ILE A 273 -11.36 8.37 -7.51
C ILE A 273 -11.74 7.52 -6.30
N HIS A 274 -12.54 6.48 -6.50
CA HIS A 274 -12.66 5.45 -5.47
C HIS A 274 -11.60 4.37 -5.72
N ILE A 275 -10.93 3.95 -4.66
CA ILE A 275 -10.37 2.60 -4.63
C ILE A 275 -11.57 1.68 -4.45
N ALA A 276 -12.05 1.11 -5.56
CA ALA A 276 -13.33 0.41 -5.61
C ALA A 276 -13.07 -1.09 -5.57
N GLU A 277 -13.27 -1.66 -4.39
CA GLU A 277 -13.01 -3.07 -4.12
C GLU A 277 -14.27 -3.82 -3.68
N ARG A 278 -14.46 -5.00 -4.28
CA ARG A 278 -15.45 -5.98 -3.84
C ARG A 278 -14.83 -7.36 -3.74
N ASP A 279 -14.65 -7.81 -2.50
CA ASP A 279 -14.27 -9.19 -2.21
C ASP A 279 -15.52 -10.07 -2.10
N THR A 280 -15.56 -11.12 -2.93
CA THR A 280 -16.66 -12.10 -3.02
C THR A 280 -16.21 -13.50 -2.64
N GLN A 281 -15.02 -13.66 -2.03
CA GLN A 281 -14.50 -14.95 -1.62
C GLN A 281 -15.40 -15.59 -0.55
N VAL A 282 -15.92 -16.77 -0.86
CA VAL A 282 -16.82 -17.55 0.00
C VAL A 282 -16.11 -18.79 0.51
N ALA A 283 -16.16 -19.00 1.82
CA ALA A 283 -15.55 -20.16 2.47
C ALA A 283 -16.36 -21.46 2.25
N PHE A 284 -15.68 -22.60 2.42
CA PHE A 284 -16.36 -23.88 2.63
C PHE A 284 -17.09 -23.90 3.98
N ALA A 285 -18.07 -24.80 4.11
CA ALA A 285 -18.87 -24.92 5.35
C ALA A 285 -18.02 -25.17 6.61
N HIS A 286 -16.94 -25.96 6.51
CA HIS A 286 -16.05 -26.22 7.64
C HIS A 286 -15.28 -24.98 8.12
N ALA A 287 -15.14 -23.97 7.25
CA ALA A 287 -14.44 -22.73 7.49
C ALA A 287 -15.38 -21.53 7.69
N ALA A 288 -16.70 -21.77 7.82
CA ALA A 288 -17.67 -20.73 8.09
C ALA A 288 -17.36 -19.97 9.38
N LYS A 289 -17.66 -18.66 9.39
CA LYS A 289 -17.47 -17.79 10.56
C LYS A 289 -18.27 -18.30 11.76
N LYS A 290 -17.63 -18.33 12.94
CA LYS A 290 -18.27 -18.61 14.23
C LYS A 290 -18.66 -17.31 14.96
N PRO A 291 -19.62 -17.35 15.90
CA PRO A 291 -19.83 -16.26 16.85
C PRO A 291 -18.54 -15.96 17.64
N HIS A 292 -18.29 -14.69 17.94
CA HIS A 292 -17.11 -14.21 18.66
C HIS A 292 -15.76 -14.45 17.96
N GLU A 293 -15.79 -14.62 16.63
CA GLU A 293 -14.62 -14.77 15.75
C GLU A 293 -14.59 -13.64 14.70
N PHE A 294 -13.45 -12.95 14.56
CA PHE A 294 -13.21 -12.03 13.45
C PHE A 294 -12.62 -12.82 12.27
N VAL A 295 -13.34 -12.90 11.16
CA VAL A 295 -12.92 -13.63 9.95
C VAL A 295 -12.73 -12.66 8.81
N ASN A 296 -11.60 -12.76 8.12
CA ASN A 296 -11.28 -11.93 6.96
C ASN A 296 -10.44 -12.73 5.94
N THR A 297 -10.24 -12.19 4.74
CA THR A 297 -9.37 -12.74 3.69
C THR A 297 -7.92 -12.27 3.82
N TRP A 298 -7.68 -11.25 4.61
CA TRP A 298 -6.36 -10.75 4.97
C TRP A 298 -6.32 -10.38 6.47
N SER A 299 -5.25 -9.73 6.93
CA SER A 299 -4.98 -9.46 8.35
C SER A 299 -6.20 -8.94 9.12
N CYS A 300 -6.70 -9.71 10.09
CA CYS A 300 -7.76 -9.23 10.98
C CYS A 300 -7.27 -8.09 11.86
N ASP A 301 -6.02 -8.17 12.37
CA ASP A 301 -5.43 -7.11 13.20
C ASP A 301 -5.26 -5.80 12.41
N GLY A 302 -4.86 -5.91 11.13
CA GLY A 302 -4.77 -4.75 10.24
C GLY A 302 -6.14 -4.12 10.04
N PHE A 303 -7.12 -4.91 9.59
CA PHE A 303 -8.46 -4.39 9.30
C PHE A 303 -9.19 -3.83 10.54
N ILE A 304 -8.99 -4.43 11.72
CA ILE A 304 -9.48 -3.87 12.99
C ILE A 304 -8.84 -2.50 13.26
N SER A 305 -7.52 -2.37 13.06
CA SER A 305 -6.81 -1.11 13.34
C SER A 305 -7.32 0.02 12.45
N GLU A 306 -7.36 -0.19 11.13
CA GLU A 306 -7.78 0.82 10.16
C GLU A 306 -9.29 1.05 10.12
N GLY A 307 -10.08 -0.02 10.30
CA GLY A 307 -11.52 -0.01 10.13
C GLY A 307 -12.27 0.30 11.43
N CYS A 308 -11.75 -0.12 12.58
CA CYS A 308 -12.46 -0.04 13.86
C CYS A 308 -11.81 0.92 14.85
N TYR A 309 -10.51 1.20 14.76
CA TYR A 309 -9.82 2.13 15.69
C TYR A 309 -9.54 3.49 15.08
N GLN A 310 -9.12 3.52 13.82
CA GLN A 310 -8.93 4.77 13.10
C GLN A 310 -10.26 5.36 12.61
N VAL A 311 -10.23 6.68 12.44
CA VAL A 311 -11.33 7.41 11.83
C VAL A 311 -11.36 7.21 10.33
N SER A 312 -12.54 7.35 9.72
CA SER A 312 -12.68 7.44 8.28
C SER A 312 -11.88 8.65 7.76
N GLU A 313 -11.13 8.45 6.69
CA GLU A 313 -10.19 9.43 6.15
C GLU A 313 -10.17 9.34 4.63
N LEU A 314 -10.12 10.49 3.97
CA LEU A 314 -10.21 10.59 2.51
C LEU A 314 -9.51 11.84 1.98
N GLY A 315 -8.90 11.71 0.81
CA GLY A 315 -8.46 12.84 0.00
C GLY A 315 -9.65 13.72 -0.37
N TRP A 316 -9.50 15.04 -0.23
CA TRP A 316 -10.61 15.99 -0.36
C TRP A 316 -10.48 16.86 -1.60
N GLY A 317 -11.38 16.66 -2.56
CA GLY A 317 -11.34 17.31 -3.86
C GLY A 317 -11.74 18.78 -3.83
N THR A 318 -11.20 19.56 -4.77
CA THR A 318 -11.54 20.98 -4.94
C THR A 318 -12.93 21.20 -5.53
N HIS A 319 -13.57 20.16 -6.09
CA HIS A 319 -14.94 20.26 -6.63
C HIS A 319 -16.03 20.11 -5.57
N GLU A 320 -15.68 19.65 -4.36
CA GLU A 320 -16.64 19.42 -3.28
C GLU A 320 -17.18 20.75 -2.75
N LYS A 321 -18.50 20.96 -2.87
CA LYS A 321 -19.18 22.19 -2.46
C LYS A 321 -19.55 22.19 -0.98
N HIS A 322 -19.76 21.00 -0.42
CA HIS A 322 -20.28 20.83 0.93
C HIS A 322 -19.24 20.13 1.80
N PHE A 323 -18.76 20.84 2.81
CA PHE A 323 -17.93 20.23 3.84
C PHE A 323 -18.83 19.44 4.81
N PRO A 324 -18.53 18.15 5.09
CA PRO A 324 -19.37 17.35 5.99
C PRO A 324 -19.44 17.96 7.39
N THR A 325 -20.61 17.88 8.03
CA THR A 325 -20.83 18.49 9.36
C THR A 325 -19.97 17.88 10.46
N ASP A 326 -19.61 16.61 10.31
CA ASP A 326 -18.72 15.84 11.17
C ASP A 326 -17.32 15.65 10.54
N GLY A 327 -17.02 16.44 9.49
CA GLY A 327 -15.72 16.49 8.87
C GLY A 327 -14.72 17.29 9.71
N MET A 328 -13.46 16.86 9.67
CA MET A 328 -12.34 17.50 10.36
C MET A 328 -11.18 17.69 9.38
N ARG A 329 -10.62 18.89 9.32
CA ARG A 329 -9.37 19.15 8.59
C ARG A 329 -8.19 18.79 9.47
N HIS A 330 -7.15 18.22 8.87
CA HIS A 330 -5.87 18.08 9.58
C HIS A 330 -5.28 19.46 9.87
N GLN A 331 -4.61 19.58 11.01
CA GLN A 331 -3.98 20.84 11.43
C GLN A 331 -2.52 20.96 10.98
N LEU A 332 -1.87 19.84 10.69
CA LEU A 332 -0.46 19.81 10.28
C LEU A 332 -0.37 19.82 8.74
N PRO A 333 0.32 20.78 8.11
CA PRO A 333 0.55 20.74 6.66
C PRO A 333 1.72 19.81 6.31
N LEU A 334 1.72 19.27 5.07
CA LEU A 334 2.84 18.47 4.52
C LEU A 334 4.13 19.27 4.37
N ALA A 335 3.99 20.52 3.94
CA ALA A 335 5.06 21.50 3.83
C ALA A 335 4.49 22.90 4.07
N LYS A 336 5.37 23.87 4.34
CA LYS A 336 4.96 25.26 4.58
C LYS A 336 4.12 25.77 3.39
N GLY A 337 2.94 26.32 3.69
CA GLY A 337 2.03 26.85 2.67
C GLY A 337 1.21 25.79 1.92
N GLN A 338 1.21 24.52 2.34
CA GLN A 338 0.40 23.48 1.71
C GLN A 338 -0.82 23.10 2.54
N ASP A 339 -2.00 23.21 1.95
CA ASP A 339 -3.21 22.63 2.54
C ASP A 339 -3.11 21.09 2.58
N PRO A 340 -3.49 20.46 3.70
CA PRO A 340 -3.61 19.02 3.77
C PRO A 340 -4.45 18.47 2.61
N PRO A 341 -4.03 17.35 1.98
CA PRO A 341 -4.72 16.75 0.85
C PRO A 341 -5.98 15.98 1.27
N ALA A 342 -6.15 15.72 2.56
CA ALA A 342 -7.19 14.87 3.12
C ALA A 342 -7.96 15.54 4.26
N ILE A 343 -9.09 14.93 4.60
CA ILE A 343 -9.89 15.21 5.78
C ILE A 343 -10.20 13.90 6.51
N CYS A 344 -10.61 13.99 7.76
CA CYS A 344 -11.22 12.88 8.50
C CYS A 344 -12.71 13.12 8.74
N LEU A 345 -13.45 12.06 9.00
CA LEU A 345 -14.79 12.13 9.60
C LEU A 345 -14.71 11.69 11.07
N SER A 346 -15.63 12.12 11.92
CA SER A 346 -15.59 11.77 13.35
C SER A 346 -16.00 10.31 13.64
N THR A 347 -16.28 9.51 12.62
CA THR A 347 -16.71 8.10 12.70
C THR A 347 -15.63 7.14 12.21
N GLN A 348 -15.63 5.91 12.73
CA GLN A 348 -14.72 4.85 12.30
C GLN A 348 -14.93 4.47 10.83
N GLY A 349 -13.86 4.07 10.14
CA GLY A 349 -13.92 3.74 8.72
C GLY A 349 -14.85 2.58 8.39
N GLY A 350 -14.81 1.51 9.18
CA GLY A 350 -15.57 0.27 9.01
C GLY A 350 -17.09 0.40 9.22
N ILE A 351 -17.59 1.57 9.61
CA ILE A 351 -19.04 1.85 9.67
C ILE A 351 -19.45 3.08 8.86
N THR A 352 -18.49 3.84 8.36
CA THR A 352 -18.75 4.97 7.48
C THR A 352 -18.99 4.43 6.09
N LYS A 353 -20.20 4.61 5.55
CA LYS A 353 -20.61 3.95 4.31
C LYS A 353 -20.63 4.93 3.13
N CYS A 354 -20.30 4.42 1.95
CA CYS A 354 -20.46 5.12 0.69
C CYS A 354 -21.07 4.21 -0.38
N ARG A 355 -21.76 4.82 -1.34
CA ARG A 355 -22.19 4.19 -2.59
C ARG A 355 -20.98 4.09 -3.51
N SER A 356 -20.78 2.95 -4.16
CA SER A 356 -19.70 2.76 -5.14
C SER A 356 -20.12 1.72 -6.19
N TRP A 357 -19.21 1.39 -7.11
CA TRP A 357 -19.48 0.49 -8.23
C TRP A 357 -18.25 -0.29 -8.65
N THR A 358 -18.42 -1.59 -8.94
CA THR A 358 -17.41 -2.42 -9.62
C THR A 358 -18.02 -3.15 -10.82
N PRO A 359 -17.23 -3.61 -11.81
CA PRO A 359 -17.78 -4.22 -13.02
C PRO A 359 -18.49 -5.57 -12.82
N HIS A 360 -17.96 -6.45 -11.97
CA HIS A 360 -18.54 -7.78 -11.78
C HIS A 360 -19.80 -7.72 -10.92
N TYR A 361 -19.81 -6.90 -9.88
CA TYR A 361 -20.93 -6.80 -8.95
C TYR A 361 -21.98 -5.76 -9.37
N GLY A 362 -21.54 -4.66 -9.98
CA GLY A 362 -22.35 -3.47 -10.20
C GLY A 362 -22.33 -2.54 -8.98
N PRO A 363 -23.42 -1.79 -8.73
CA PRO A 363 -23.49 -0.89 -7.59
C PRO A 363 -23.46 -1.63 -6.25
N TYR A 364 -22.73 -1.09 -5.28
CA TYR A 364 -22.64 -1.64 -3.92
C TYR A 364 -22.45 -0.54 -2.87
N VAL A 365 -22.52 -0.94 -1.60
CA VAL A 365 -22.17 -0.08 -0.46
C VAL A 365 -20.81 -0.52 0.08
N GLY A 366 -19.83 0.38 0.04
CA GLY A 366 -18.51 0.17 0.61
C GLY A 366 -18.33 0.93 1.94
N PHE A 367 -17.33 0.52 2.71
CA PHE A 367 -16.82 1.24 3.86
C PHE A 367 -15.74 2.24 3.45
N ILE A 368 -15.76 3.43 4.06
CA ILE A 368 -14.73 4.46 3.88
C ILE A 368 -13.64 4.24 4.92
N VAL A 369 -12.91 3.15 4.76
CA VAL A 369 -11.74 2.80 5.59
C VAL A 369 -10.60 3.75 5.26
N THR A 370 -9.89 4.25 6.28
CA THR A 370 -8.71 5.08 6.02
C THR A 370 -7.65 4.26 5.28
N HIS A 371 -7.00 4.86 4.29
CA HIS A 371 -5.96 4.19 3.53
C HIS A 371 -4.93 5.20 3.04
N ALA A 372 -3.65 4.83 3.03
CA ALA A 372 -2.55 5.75 2.71
C ALA A 372 -2.68 6.35 1.30
N GLU A 373 -3.13 5.57 0.32
CA GLU A 373 -3.32 6.02 -1.06
C GLU A 373 -4.48 6.99 -1.24
N SER A 374 -5.46 7.00 -0.32
CA SER A 374 -6.52 8.02 -0.32
C SER A 374 -5.91 9.42 -0.12
N ILE A 375 -4.79 9.49 0.59
CA ILE A 375 -4.04 10.71 0.86
C ILE A 375 -2.99 10.94 -0.23
N SER A 376 -2.18 9.91 -0.53
CA SER A 376 -1.03 10.05 -1.43
C SER A 376 -1.45 10.29 -2.88
N ILE A 377 -2.49 9.63 -3.40
CA ILE A 377 -3.01 9.87 -4.76
C ILE A 377 -3.61 11.28 -4.87
N ALA A 378 -4.36 11.72 -3.85
CA ALA A 378 -4.95 13.06 -3.84
C ALA A 378 -3.85 14.15 -3.81
N ASP A 379 -2.81 13.96 -2.99
CA ASP A 379 -1.63 14.82 -2.97
C ASP A 379 -0.87 14.78 -4.31
N PHE A 380 -0.63 13.58 -4.86
CA PHE A 380 0.06 13.36 -6.13
C PHE A 380 -0.63 14.09 -7.29
N LEU A 381 -1.96 14.04 -7.35
CA LEU A 381 -2.75 14.67 -8.41
C LEU A 381 -3.14 16.13 -8.10
N THR A 382 -2.54 16.78 -7.11
CA THR A 382 -2.80 18.18 -6.78
C THR A 382 -2.10 19.13 -7.77
N VAL A 383 -2.85 20.07 -8.35
CA VAL A 383 -2.30 21.21 -9.13
C VAL A 383 -2.36 22.47 -8.28
N LYS A 384 -1.25 23.23 -8.26
CA LYS A 384 -1.15 24.52 -7.59
C LYS A 384 -0.81 25.65 -8.56
N VAL A 385 -1.31 26.84 -8.26
CA VAL A 385 -0.88 28.11 -8.87
C VAL A 385 -0.44 29.02 -7.74
N GLY A 386 0.88 29.26 -7.64
CA GLY A 386 1.47 29.80 -6.41
C GLY A 386 1.19 28.87 -5.23
N ASP A 387 0.72 29.43 -4.12
CA ASP A 387 0.36 28.66 -2.91
C ASP A 387 -1.08 28.12 -2.93
N THR A 388 -1.89 28.48 -3.94
CA THR A 388 -3.29 28.07 -4.02
C THR A 388 -3.46 26.73 -4.71
N THR A 389 -4.14 25.80 -4.05
CA THR A 389 -4.60 24.55 -4.67
C THR A 389 -5.77 24.84 -5.61
N VAL A 390 -5.56 24.69 -6.92
CA VAL A 390 -6.58 24.96 -7.94
C VAL A 390 -7.28 23.70 -8.45
N TYR A 391 -6.66 22.53 -8.23
CA TYR A 391 -7.27 21.25 -8.54
C TYR A 391 -6.74 20.16 -7.60
N ARG A 392 -7.66 19.30 -7.14
CA ARG A 392 -7.39 18.04 -6.45
C ARG A 392 -8.63 17.15 -6.62
N PRO A 393 -8.48 15.84 -6.87
CA PRO A 393 -9.62 14.91 -6.84
C PRO A 393 -9.94 14.49 -5.39
N THR A 394 -11.22 14.19 -5.13
CA THR A 394 -11.59 13.40 -3.94
C THR A 394 -11.11 11.97 -4.14
N VAL A 395 -10.42 11.40 -3.16
CA VAL A 395 -9.93 10.01 -3.23
C VAL A 395 -10.28 9.29 -1.94
N ASN A 396 -10.96 8.15 -2.02
CA ASN A 396 -11.22 7.34 -0.84
C ASN A 396 -11.26 5.85 -1.17
N TYR A 397 -11.13 5.04 -0.12
CA TYR A 397 -11.42 3.63 -0.22
C TYR A 397 -12.93 3.41 -0.14
N ALA A 398 -13.50 2.66 -1.08
CA ALA A 398 -14.87 2.19 -1.06
C ALA A 398 -14.87 0.67 -0.91
N TYR A 399 -14.53 0.19 0.28
CA TYR A 399 -14.23 -1.23 0.51
C TYR A 399 -15.48 -2.03 0.85
N HIS A 400 -15.84 -3.02 0.03
CA HIS A 400 -16.75 -4.06 0.46
C HIS A 400 -15.95 -5.35 0.68
N PRO A 401 -15.58 -5.66 1.95
CA PRO A 401 -14.85 -6.88 2.26
C PRO A 401 -15.71 -8.12 2.01
N CYS A 402 -15.12 -9.31 2.12
CA CYS A 402 -15.89 -10.55 2.07
C CYS A 402 -17.02 -10.55 3.10
N ASP A 403 -18.10 -11.28 2.82
CA ASP A 403 -19.31 -11.26 3.65
C ASP A 403 -19.02 -11.58 5.13
N TYR A 404 -18.05 -12.45 5.41
CA TYR A 404 -17.65 -12.77 6.78
C TYR A 404 -17.01 -11.58 7.51
N ALA A 405 -16.20 -10.77 6.83
CA ALA A 405 -15.61 -9.58 7.40
C ALA A 405 -16.66 -8.48 7.63
N VAL A 406 -17.66 -8.34 6.73
CA VAL A 406 -18.84 -7.49 6.99
C VAL A 406 -19.55 -7.93 8.28
N MET A 407 -19.80 -9.24 8.44
CA MET A 407 -20.41 -9.79 9.65
C MET A 407 -19.52 -9.57 10.90
N SER A 408 -18.20 -9.68 10.76
CA SER A 408 -17.26 -9.46 11.86
C SER A 408 -17.24 -8.01 12.35
N VAL A 409 -17.23 -7.04 11.42
CA VAL A 409 -17.32 -5.62 11.81
C VAL A 409 -18.67 -5.32 12.45
N HIS A 410 -19.76 -5.87 11.90
CA HIS A 410 -21.09 -5.70 12.49
C HIS A 410 -21.18 -6.25 13.93
N GLU A 411 -20.63 -7.45 14.17
CA GLU A 411 -20.56 -8.04 15.51
C GLU A 411 -19.70 -7.20 16.47
N MET A 412 -18.56 -6.69 16.02
CA MET A 412 -17.68 -5.85 16.83
C MET A 412 -18.36 -4.52 17.21
N GLN A 413 -19.04 -3.89 16.25
CA GLN A 413 -19.83 -2.67 16.49
C GLN A 413 -20.92 -2.92 17.54
N GLY A 414 -21.68 -4.01 17.41
CA GLY A 414 -22.74 -4.38 18.36
C GLY A 414 -22.25 -4.66 19.78
N ARG A 415 -20.95 -4.98 19.94
CA ARG A 415 -20.28 -5.19 21.22
C ARG A 415 -19.57 -3.96 21.76
N GLY A 416 -19.80 -2.78 21.17
CA GLY A 416 -19.16 -1.54 21.60
C GLY A 416 -17.66 -1.49 21.29
N TRP A 417 -17.26 -2.02 20.13
CA TRP A 417 -15.87 -2.02 19.64
C TRP A 417 -14.89 -2.87 20.44
N ILE A 418 -15.40 -3.83 21.20
CA ILE A 418 -14.57 -4.84 21.86
C ILE A 418 -14.23 -5.93 20.84
N GLU A 419 -12.93 -6.15 20.63
CA GLU A 419 -12.45 -7.20 19.72
C GLU A 419 -13.05 -8.57 20.04
N GLN A 420 -13.22 -9.36 18.98
CA GLN A 420 -13.49 -10.78 19.07
C GLN A 420 -12.30 -11.51 19.68
N LYS A 421 -12.58 -12.58 20.43
CA LYS A 421 -11.54 -13.38 21.11
C LYS A 421 -10.68 -14.15 20.11
N GLU A 422 -11.32 -14.63 19.06
CA GLU A 422 -10.69 -15.41 18.01
C GLU A 422 -10.59 -14.58 16.72
N LYS A 423 -9.50 -14.76 15.98
CA LYS A 423 -9.26 -14.12 14.70
C LYS A 423 -8.75 -15.15 13.70
N ARG A 424 -9.30 -15.16 12.49
CA ARG A 424 -8.89 -16.09 11.44
C ARG A 424 -8.85 -15.44 10.07
N VAL A 425 -7.71 -15.61 9.40
CA VAL A 425 -7.54 -15.28 7.99
C VAL A 425 -7.87 -16.51 7.16
N LEU A 426 -8.75 -16.38 6.17
CA LEU A 426 -9.15 -17.46 5.28
C LEU A 426 -8.02 -17.78 4.30
N GLY A 427 -7.40 -18.95 4.46
CA GLY A 427 -6.39 -19.45 3.53
C GLY A 427 -7.00 -19.97 2.23
N PRO A 428 -6.19 -20.28 1.20
CA PRO A 428 -6.69 -20.80 -0.05
C PRO A 428 -7.53 -22.08 0.12
N GLN A 429 -7.15 -22.98 1.02
CA GLN A 429 -7.88 -24.20 1.32
C GLN A 429 -9.26 -23.97 1.96
N ASP A 430 -9.45 -22.82 2.62
CA ASP A 430 -10.70 -22.48 3.29
C ASP A 430 -11.74 -21.92 2.32
N ILE A 431 -11.30 -21.38 1.18
CA ILE A 431 -12.12 -20.65 0.21
C ILE A 431 -12.56 -21.58 -0.93
N ARG A 432 -13.88 -21.63 -1.14
CA ARG A 432 -14.55 -22.46 -2.13
C ARG A 432 -14.57 -21.81 -3.52
N THR A 433 -14.93 -20.53 -3.59
CA THR A 433 -15.07 -19.77 -4.84
C THR A 433 -15.09 -18.27 -4.55
N GLY A 434 -15.11 -17.45 -5.60
CA GLY A 434 -15.17 -16.00 -5.52
C GLY A 434 -13.92 -15.33 -6.08
N ILE A 435 -14.03 -14.02 -6.22
CA ILE A 435 -12.95 -13.13 -6.67
C ILE A 435 -12.70 -12.05 -5.64
N ASP A 436 -11.49 -11.51 -5.69
CA ASP A 436 -11.19 -10.20 -5.16
C ASP A 436 -11.11 -9.20 -6.33
N GLU A 437 -12.16 -8.40 -6.48
CA GLU A 437 -12.28 -7.39 -7.53
C GLU A 437 -11.78 -6.04 -7.01
N LEU A 438 -10.49 -5.77 -7.23
CA LEU A 438 -9.81 -4.55 -6.79
C LEU A 438 -9.40 -3.69 -7.99
N GLY A 439 -9.85 -2.44 -7.99
CA GLY A 439 -9.45 -1.45 -8.98
C GLY A 439 -9.70 -0.03 -8.54
N VAL A 440 -9.56 0.88 -9.49
CA VAL A 440 -9.79 2.31 -9.32
C VAL A 440 -10.95 2.77 -10.19
N LEU A 441 -11.91 3.47 -9.59
CA LEU A 441 -13.08 4.03 -10.25
C LEU A 441 -12.90 5.55 -10.41
N LEU A 442 -12.49 5.98 -11.59
CA LEU A 442 -12.31 7.38 -11.96
C LEU A 442 -13.65 7.96 -12.42
N MET A 443 -14.07 9.09 -11.85
CA MET A 443 -15.41 9.67 -12.07
C MET A 443 -15.34 11.17 -12.34
N GLY A 444 -16.29 11.67 -13.13
CA GLY A 444 -16.44 13.10 -13.44
C GLY A 444 -16.01 13.50 -14.86
N HIS A 445 -15.24 12.65 -15.54
CA HIS A 445 -14.80 12.89 -16.92
C HIS A 445 -15.95 12.79 -17.93
N LYS A 446 -15.67 13.14 -19.19
CA LYS A 446 -16.64 13.20 -20.31
C LYS A 446 -17.44 11.90 -20.59
N ARG A 447 -16.96 10.75 -20.08
CA ARG A 447 -17.60 9.44 -20.25
C ARG A 447 -18.23 8.91 -18.95
N GLY A 448 -18.46 9.79 -17.96
CA GLY A 448 -19.09 9.44 -16.69
C GLY A 448 -18.09 8.84 -15.71
N ALA A 449 -18.05 7.51 -15.66
CA ALA A 449 -17.19 6.76 -14.76
C ALA A 449 -16.46 5.61 -15.49
N TYR A 450 -15.23 5.35 -15.06
CA TYR A 450 -14.36 4.31 -15.61
C TYR A 450 -13.66 3.56 -14.48
N TRP A 451 -13.94 2.26 -14.38
CA TRP A 451 -13.23 1.36 -13.47
C TRP A 451 -12.10 0.66 -14.21
N TYR A 452 -10.92 0.55 -13.58
CA TYR A 452 -9.80 -0.23 -14.09
C TYR A 452 -9.11 -1.01 -12.97
N GLY A 453 -8.93 -2.32 -13.16
CA GLY A 453 -8.37 -3.16 -12.11
C GLY A 453 -8.43 -4.66 -12.39
N SER A 454 -8.14 -5.42 -11.33
CA SER A 454 -7.99 -6.88 -11.29
C SER A 454 -9.30 -7.56 -10.89
N GLN A 455 -9.62 -8.69 -11.53
CA GLN A 455 -10.73 -9.60 -11.20
C GLN A 455 -10.17 -10.98 -10.89
N LEU A 456 -9.23 -11.07 -9.94
CA LEU A 456 -8.51 -12.30 -9.64
C LEU A 456 -9.40 -13.27 -8.86
N SER A 457 -9.58 -14.48 -9.41
CA SER A 457 -10.34 -15.55 -8.75
C SER A 457 -9.47 -16.38 -7.82
N ILE A 458 -10.09 -16.99 -6.81
CA ILE A 458 -9.40 -17.92 -5.92
C ILE A 458 -8.84 -19.14 -6.67
N GLU A 459 -9.55 -19.63 -7.69
CA GLU A 459 -9.10 -20.77 -8.50
C GLU A 459 -7.84 -20.41 -9.29
N GLU A 460 -7.79 -19.20 -9.85
CA GLU A 460 -6.61 -18.71 -10.54
C GLU A 460 -5.46 -18.43 -9.57
N ALA A 461 -5.71 -17.79 -8.42
CA ALA A 461 -4.70 -17.53 -7.40
C ALA A 461 -4.02 -18.82 -6.93
N LYS A 462 -4.80 -19.88 -6.62
CA LYS A 462 -4.29 -21.21 -6.25
C LYS A 462 -3.40 -21.84 -7.31
N ARG A 463 -3.71 -21.59 -8.59
CA ARG A 463 -2.92 -22.09 -9.72
C ARG A 463 -1.64 -21.28 -9.91
N LEU A 464 -1.62 -20.00 -9.56
CA LEU A 464 -0.49 -19.11 -9.81
C LEU A 464 0.54 -19.16 -8.67
N ALA A 465 0.12 -19.18 -7.42
CA ALA A 465 1.03 -19.16 -6.28
C ALA A 465 0.46 -19.91 -5.06
N PRO A 466 1.29 -20.66 -4.33
CA PRO A 466 0.84 -21.35 -3.12
C PRO A 466 0.69 -20.37 -1.94
N TYR A 467 0.09 -20.87 -0.85
CA TYR A 467 -0.01 -20.23 0.48
C TYR A 467 -0.80 -18.93 0.57
N GLN A 468 -1.54 -18.57 -0.46
CA GLN A 468 -2.32 -17.33 -0.49
C GLN A 468 -3.62 -17.47 -1.28
N ASN A 469 -4.59 -16.65 -0.91
CA ASN A 469 -5.86 -16.49 -1.61
C ASN A 469 -5.76 -15.38 -2.68
N ALA A 470 -6.88 -14.94 -3.26
CA ALA A 470 -6.87 -13.89 -4.30
C ALA A 470 -6.34 -12.56 -3.74
N THR A 471 -6.89 -12.11 -2.61
CA THR A 471 -6.45 -10.90 -1.89
C THR A 471 -4.95 -10.92 -1.63
N GLY A 472 -4.44 -12.03 -1.09
CA GLY A 472 -3.01 -12.20 -0.80
C GLY A 472 -2.15 -12.06 -2.05
N LEU A 473 -2.52 -12.70 -3.16
CA LEU A 473 -1.72 -12.64 -4.39
C LEU A 473 -1.71 -11.24 -5.02
N GLN A 474 -2.80 -10.48 -4.90
CA GLN A 474 -2.84 -9.08 -5.31
C GLN A 474 -1.93 -8.19 -4.46
N VAL A 475 -1.58 -8.58 -3.24
CA VAL A 475 -0.62 -7.84 -2.38
C VAL A 475 0.83 -8.29 -2.63
N THR A 476 1.07 -9.59 -2.76
CA THR A 476 2.43 -10.15 -2.81
C THR A 476 3.11 -9.96 -4.16
N ALA A 477 2.36 -9.94 -5.26
CA ALA A 477 2.92 -9.65 -6.58
C ALA A 477 3.48 -8.21 -6.68
N PRO A 478 2.76 -7.16 -6.23
CA PRO A 478 3.32 -5.81 -6.12
C PRO A 478 4.55 -5.69 -5.23
N ILE A 479 4.60 -6.39 -4.09
CA ILE A 479 5.81 -6.42 -3.24
C ILE A 479 7.02 -6.86 -4.07
N ILE A 480 6.89 -7.96 -4.80
CA ILE A 480 7.97 -8.48 -5.65
C ILE A 480 8.34 -7.50 -6.76
N ALA A 481 7.34 -6.88 -7.40
CA ALA A 481 7.58 -5.88 -8.43
C ALA A 481 8.33 -4.65 -7.88
N ALA A 482 7.99 -4.19 -6.68
CA ALA A 482 8.67 -3.09 -6.02
C ALA A 482 10.08 -3.45 -5.56
N MET A 483 10.30 -4.67 -5.06
CA MET A 483 11.66 -5.15 -4.77
C MET A 483 12.54 -5.13 -6.02
N ILE A 484 12.02 -5.63 -7.15
CA ILE A 484 12.73 -5.59 -8.45
C ILE A 484 13.02 -4.14 -8.86
N TRP A 485 12.02 -3.27 -8.78
CA TRP A 485 12.18 -1.85 -9.08
C TRP A 485 13.23 -1.17 -8.20
N ALA A 486 13.32 -1.51 -6.91
CA ALA A 486 14.31 -0.96 -5.99
C ALA A 486 15.74 -1.31 -6.42
N TYR A 487 15.97 -2.54 -6.89
CA TYR A 487 17.28 -2.94 -7.44
C TYR A 487 17.59 -2.25 -8.77
N GLU A 488 16.57 -1.97 -9.59
CA GLU A 488 16.71 -1.18 -10.82
C GLU A 488 16.93 0.32 -10.55
N ASN A 489 16.54 0.81 -9.36
CA ASN A 489 16.61 2.22 -8.96
C ASN A 489 17.32 2.37 -7.58
N PRO A 490 18.60 1.96 -7.47
CA PRO A 490 19.28 1.73 -6.19
C PRO A 490 19.54 2.96 -5.32
N SER A 491 19.26 4.16 -5.81
CA SER A 491 19.54 5.44 -5.13
C SER A 491 18.30 6.36 -5.06
N ALA A 492 17.09 5.79 -5.21
CA ALA A 492 15.85 6.56 -5.26
C ALA A 492 15.40 7.18 -3.92
N GLY A 493 16.04 6.80 -2.80
CA GLY A 493 15.71 7.36 -1.49
C GLY A 493 14.29 7.02 -1.01
N LEU A 494 13.55 8.00 -0.53
CA LEU A 494 12.18 7.80 -0.07
C LEU A 494 11.22 7.74 -1.26
N VAL A 495 10.42 6.68 -1.37
CA VAL A 495 9.55 6.46 -2.52
C VAL A 495 8.16 6.01 -2.07
N GLU A 496 7.13 6.70 -2.55
CA GLU A 496 5.74 6.22 -2.54
C GLU A 496 5.41 5.55 -3.88
N PRO A 497 4.39 4.67 -3.95
CA PRO A 497 4.00 4.01 -5.20
C PRO A 497 3.66 4.99 -6.31
N ASP A 498 3.11 6.17 -5.95
CA ASP A 498 2.75 7.23 -6.88
C ASP A 498 3.96 7.81 -7.64
N ASP A 499 5.18 7.68 -7.14
CA ASP A 499 6.40 8.21 -7.76
C ASP A 499 7.07 7.22 -8.72
N MET A 500 6.66 5.95 -8.73
CA MET A 500 7.34 4.90 -9.49
C MET A 500 6.87 4.82 -10.95
N ASP A 501 7.67 4.15 -11.79
CA ASP A 501 7.28 3.77 -13.14
C ASP A 501 6.19 2.69 -13.09
N PHE A 502 4.95 3.13 -13.28
CA PHE A 502 3.77 2.28 -13.26
C PHE A 502 3.80 1.18 -14.32
N SER A 503 4.41 1.45 -15.48
CA SER A 503 4.45 0.48 -16.58
C SER A 503 5.33 -0.71 -16.22
N ARG A 504 6.48 -0.45 -15.57
CA ARG A 504 7.36 -1.48 -15.05
C ARG A 504 6.68 -2.32 -14.00
N ILE A 505 6.05 -1.69 -13.01
CA ILE A 505 5.32 -2.40 -11.94
C ILE A 505 4.20 -3.28 -12.52
N LEU A 506 3.32 -2.71 -13.35
CA LEU A 506 2.21 -3.45 -13.95
C LEU A 506 2.70 -4.60 -14.86
N SER A 507 3.83 -4.45 -15.56
CA SER A 507 4.38 -5.53 -16.39
C SER A 507 4.74 -6.77 -15.56
N ILE A 508 5.30 -6.58 -14.36
CA ILE A 508 5.69 -7.66 -13.45
C ILE A 508 4.47 -8.23 -12.73
N CYS A 509 3.52 -7.39 -12.32
CA CYS A 509 2.31 -7.82 -11.63
C CYS A 509 1.32 -8.53 -12.56
N SER A 510 1.22 -8.14 -13.84
CA SER A 510 0.16 -8.60 -14.75
C SER A 510 -0.06 -10.12 -14.81
N PRO A 511 0.96 -11.00 -14.74
CA PRO A 511 0.74 -12.44 -14.72
C PRO A 511 0.03 -12.97 -13.46
N TYR A 512 -0.06 -12.16 -12.41
CA TYR A 512 -0.60 -12.49 -11.09
C TYR A 512 -1.97 -11.90 -10.80
N LEU A 513 -2.47 -11.01 -11.67
CA LEU A 513 -3.71 -10.24 -11.43
C LEU A 513 -4.95 -10.84 -12.10
N GLY A 514 -4.84 -12.07 -12.63
CA GLY A 514 -5.89 -12.70 -13.41
C GLY A 514 -6.36 -11.80 -14.55
N LYS A 515 -7.67 -11.60 -14.69
CA LYS A 515 -8.22 -10.67 -15.67
C LYS A 515 -8.11 -9.23 -15.17
N VAL A 516 -7.24 -8.44 -15.80
CA VAL A 516 -7.22 -6.98 -15.65
C VAL A 516 -8.11 -6.35 -16.72
N THR A 517 -9.11 -5.56 -16.33
CA THR A 517 -10.12 -5.01 -17.24
C THR A 517 -10.41 -3.54 -16.98
N GLY A 518 -10.81 -2.84 -18.04
CA GLY A 518 -11.32 -1.47 -17.99
C GLY A 518 -12.77 -1.41 -18.43
N CYS A 519 -13.65 -0.84 -17.60
CA CYS A 519 -15.09 -0.81 -17.84
C CYS A 519 -15.64 0.59 -17.60
N TYR A 520 -16.31 1.15 -18.62
CA TYR A 520 -17.13 2.35 -18.46
C TYR A 520 -18.50 1.98 -17.92
N THR A 521 -19.08 2.90 -17.15
CA THR A 521 -20.45 2.77 -16.64
C THR A 521 -21.15 4.12 -16.68
N ASP A 522 -22.46 4.08 -16.88
CA ASP A 522 -23.33 5.24 -16.75
C ASP A 522 -23.85 5.39 -15.30
N TRP A 523 -23.43 4.52 -14.38
CA TRP A 523 -23.79 4.58 -12.96
C TRP A 523 -23.36 5.91 -12.34
N THR A 524 -24.21 6.44 -11.47
CA THR A 524 -23.91 7.55 -10.57
C THR A 524 -24.49 7.24 -9.19
N PRO A 525 -23.99 7.82 -8.09
CA PRO A 525 -24.55 7.58 -6.76
C PRO A 525 -26.02 8.02 -6.64
N LEU A 526 -26.53 8.84 -7.57
CA LEU A 526 -27.94 9.23 -7.64
C LEU A 526 -28.85 8.11 -8.18
N LYS A 527 -28.35 7.21 -9.04
CA LYS A 527 -29.17 6.15 -9.68
C LYS A 527 -29.64 5.07 -8.71
N THR A 528 -28.92 4.84 -7.63
CA THR A 528 -29.19 3.78 -6.65
C THR A 528 -29.81 4.29 -5.36
N ARG A 529 -30.45 5.46 -5.40
CA ARG A 529 -31.18 6.01 -4.26
C ARG A 529 -32.56 5.37 -4.12
N GLY A 530 -33.01 5.22 -2.88
CA GLY A 530 -34.32 4.69 -2.56
C GLY A 530 -35.45 5.61 -3.05
N LYS A 531 -36.55 5.04 -3.54
CA LYS A 531 -37.73 5.80 -3.96
C LYS A 531 -38.68 6.15 -2.81
N LEU A 532 -38.62 5.37 -1.72
CA LEU A 532 -39.57 5.48 -0.60
C LEU A 532 -39.04 6.37 0.54
N CYS A 533 -37.73 6.39 0.75
CA CYS A 533 -37.06 7.22 1.74
C CYS A 533 -36.03 8.08 1.04
N THR A 534 -36.13 9.40 1.18
CA THR A 534 -35.24 10.36 0.53
C THR A 534 -34.22 10.93 1.50
N ASP A 535 -32.94 10.88 1.13
CA ASP A 535 -31.83 11.59 1.77
C ASP A 535 -31.46 12.87 0.97
N PRO A 536 -30.84 13.90 1.57
CA PRO A 536 -30.41 15.11 0.85
C PRO A 536 -29.44 14.78 -0.30
N ALA A 537 -29.60 15.37 -1.49
CA ALA A 537 -28.71 15.18 -2.65
C ALA A 537 -28.42 16.48 -3.39
N ASP A 538 -27.26 16.54 -4.04
CA ASP A 538 -26.95 17.48 -5.11
C ASP A 538 -27.27 16.80 -6.46
N PHE A 539 -28.35 17.24 -7.11
CA PHE A 539 -28.77 16.72 -8.43
C PHE A 539 -28.04 17.40 -9.60
N GLU A 540 -27.37 18.53 -9.37
CA GLU A 540 -26.63 19.28 -10.40
C GLU A 540 -25.26 18.64 -10.66
N ASP A 541 -24.63 18.09 -9.62
CA ASP A 541 -23.38 17.35 -9.73
C ASP A 541 -23.48 15.99 -9.04
N PRO A 542 -23.67 14.88 -9.79
CA PRO A 542 -23.78 13.56 -9.19
C PRO A 542 -22.54 13.15 -8.38
N TRP A 543 -21.38 13.76 -8.64
CA TRP A 543 -20.09 13.37 -8.08
C TRP A 543 -19.70 14.11 -6.80
N GLN A 544 -20.65 14.77 -6.13
CA GLN A 544 -20.43 15.36 -4.82
C GLN A 544 -20.40 14.28 -3.73
N PHE A 545 -19.49 14.39 -2.76
CA PHE A 545 -19.35 13.46 -1.64
C PHE A 545 -20.66 13.23 -0.88
N GLN A 546 -21.50 14.27 -0.78
CA GLN A 546 -22.83 14.19 -0.17
C GLN A 546 -23.75 13.15 -0.83
N ASN A 547 -23.59 12.89 -2.13
CA ASN A 547 -24.38 11.88 -2.85
C ASN A 547 -23.84 10.46 -2.60
N PHE A 548 -22.53 10.34 -2.38
CA PHE A 548 -21.88 9.06 -2.13
C PHE A 548 -22.12 8.57 -0.71
N ARG A 549 -21.94 9.46 0.27
CA ARG A 549 -22.06 9.12 1.69
C ARG A 549 -23.48 8.64 2.04
N ILE A 550 -23.58 7.64 2.91
CA ILE A 550 -24.83 7.07 3.43
C ILE A 550 -24.99 7.44 4.90
#